data_AF-A0A916G570-F1
#
_entry.id   AF-A0A916G570-F1
#
_cell.length_a   1.000
_cell.length_b   1.000
_cell.length_c   1.000
_cell.angle_alpha   90.00
_cell.angle_beta   90.00
_cell.angle_gamma   90.00
#
_symmetry.space_group_name_H-M   'P 1'
#
loop_
_entity.id
_entity.type
_entity.pdbx_description
1 polymer ?
#
loop_
_entity_poly.entity_id
_entity_poly.type
_entity_poly.pdbx_seq_one_letter_code
_entity_poly.pdbx_strand_id
1 'polypeptide(L)'
;EPIDLGSAGGSGESWGVHAGGNGGGAIQLVVTGTLTVDGVLSANGLSSSTRAGGGSGGSLWITTGALAGSGVIQANGGAGQGGGGAGGRIAIYYGGTLPISLTEQVVGGTGGVQAGGNGTIYLESTSINTDSSTIEAMPEQVVANGVATATITVTMKNMAGQPMANKPVIVGLVSGGPAYINGQLVVPPTMYATLNDTDANGISIGVITATLTGERIIFGRSGTDVLQDNAVVTFLAGPPDAAHSSLAVSRSTAPADGVTPVTVTITVRDAFSNPVPDVTVVISATEHAQVNQPALVTNASGQTVGTVVDTQGETVIVSAGAGIPIAATASITFVSADVTMVKAGPAAVGLGQPITYTLTIRNAGMVTAQNVVVTDTLPDQVSYLADTAPITMTQTGQTLVWNLDALPPNGVVNYQVVGNVSLDAPAGTHLINRAEASTSTNEESLINNSSEVTTTLVTADLAVSSNGPTVIGIGLPITYTVTIRNIGLAVAQQVLVTDVLPNELIYLSDTAPVTTTQIDQTMIWALGSLAPGATVNFNVVAQASNTAVPGASVVNTI
;
A
#
# COMPACT_ATOMS: atom_id res chain seq x y z
N GLU A 1 53.59 -35.58 31.29
CA GLU A 1 53.80 -34.95 32.61
C GLU A 1 54.86 -35.63 33.46
N PRO A 2 55.65 -34.85 34.22
CA PRO A 2 56.80 -35.36 34.97
C PRO A 2 56.35 -36.08 36.25
N ILE A 3 56.74 -37.35 36.39
CA ILE A 3 56.43 -38.18 37.57
C ILE A 3 57.66 -38.89 38.16
N ASP A 4 58.82 -38.78 37.52
CA ASP A 4 60.03 -39.48 37.95
C ASP A 4 60.65 -38.83 39.19
N LEU A 5 61.21 -39.65 40.06
CA LEU A 5 62.05 -39.20 41.17
C LEU A 5 63.39 -38.66 40.64
N GLY A 6 63.98 -37.74 41.39
CA GLY A 6 65.36 -37.32 41.17
C GLY A 6 66.32 -38.47 41.48
N SER A 7 67.39 -38.60 40.69
CA SER A 7 68.44 -39.57 40.96
C SER A 7 69.29 -39.16 42.16
N ALA A 8 69.73 -40.14 42.95
CA ALA A 8 70.74 -39.91 43.98
C ALA A 8 72.09 -39.54 43.35
N GLY A 9 72.86 -38.72 44.06
CA GLY A 9 74.23 -38.38 43.67
C GLY A 9 75.18 -39.57 43.83
N GLY A 10 76.28 -39.57 43.06
CA GLY A 10 77.32 -40.59 43.18
C GLY A 10 78.03 -40.55 44.53
N SER A 11 78.37 -41.72 45.07
CA SER A 11 79.16 -41.85 46.30
C SER A 11 80.62 -41.45 46.08
N GLY A 12 81.21 -40.76 47.05
CA GLY A 12 82.62 -40.35 47.03
C GLY A 12 83.58 -41.41 47.56
N GLU A 13 84.79 -41.47 46.97
CA GLU A 13 85.94 -42.34 47.31
C GLU A 13 85.76 -43.85 47.08
N SER A 14 86.88 -44.55 46.86
CA SER A 14 86.90 -46.02 46.82
C SER A 14 86.31 -46.54 48.12
N TRP A 15 85.32 -47.42 48.03
CA TRP A 15 84.55 -48.04 49.13
C TRP A 15 83.31 -47.29 49.66
N GLY A 16 82.89 -46.16 49.07
CA GLY A 16 81.53 -45.62 49.25
C GLY A 16 81.21 -45.03 50.63
N VAL A 17 82.24 -44.59 51.37
CA VAL A 17 82.12 -44.03 52.73
C VAL A 17 81.38 -42.68 52.80
N HIS A 18 81.25 -41.98 51.67
CA HIS A 18 80.45 -40.76 51.56
C HIS A 18 79.25 -40.98 50.65
N ALA A 19 78.08 -41.15 51.24
CA ALA A 19 76.82 -41.25 50.50
C ALA A 19 76.56 -39.97 49.71
N GLY A 20 76.15 -40.13 48.45
CA GLY A 20 75.68 -39.02 47.64
C GLY A 20 74.36 -38.46 48.17
N GLY A 21 74.01 -37.26 47.72
CA GLY A 21 72.77 -36.61 48.12
C GLY A 21 71.58 -37.41 47.57
N ASN A 22 70.54 -37.60 48.39
CA ASN A 22 69.32 -38.24 47.90
C ASN A 22 68.67 -37.35 46.84
N GLY A 23 68.19 -37.95 45.75
CA GLY A 23 67.43 -37.22 44.76
C GLY A 23 66.07 -36.77 45.29
N GLY A 24 65.49 -35.77 44.64
CA GLY A 24 64.20 -35.20 45.01
C GLY A 24 63.03 -36.14 44.79
N GLY A 25 61.94 -35.93 45.53
CA GLY A 25 60.70 -36.69 45.39
C GLY A 25 59.89 -36.33 44.13
N ALA A 26 58.75 -36.99 43.93
CA ALA A 26 57.75 -36.59 42.95
C ALA A 26 56.46 -36.19 43.67
N ILE A 27 55.95 -34.99 43.38
CA ILE A 27 54.73 -34.44 43.98
C ILE A 27 53.72 -34.17 42.87
N GLN A 28 52.55 -34.79 42.96
CA GLN A 28 51.41 -34.50 42.10
C GLN A 28 50.29 -33.85 42.92
N LEU A 29 49.81 -32.68 42.49
CA LEU A 29 48.69 -31.98 43.11
C LEU A 29 47.58 -31.79 42.08
N VAL A 30 46.36 -32.19 42.41
CA VAL A 30 45.16 -31.95 41.59
C VAL A 30 44.14 -31.23 42.46
N VAL A 31 43.92 -29.95 42.17
CA VAL A 31 43.11 -29.02 42.96
C VAL A 31 42.04 -28.41 42.05
N THR A 32 40.76 -28.59 42.37
CA THR A 32 39.68 -28.04 41.52
C THR A 32 39.45 -26.54 41.73
N GLY A 33 39.81 -26.01 42.90
CA GLY A 33 39.71 -24.59 43.24
C GLY A 33 41.06 -23.86 43.16
N THR A 34 41.34 -22.98 44.12
CA THR A 34 42.60 -22.24 44.18
C THR A 34 43.65 -23.00 45.01
N LEU A 35 44.82 -23.25 44.42
CA LEU A 35 46.02 -23.64 45.16
C LEU A 35 46.76 -22.37 45.57
N THR A 36 46.80 -22.08 46.87
CA THR A 36 47.57 -20.95 47.42
C THR A 36 48.89 -21.48 47.98
N VAL A 37 50.01 -20.98 47.47
CA VAL A 37 51.36 -21.33 47.94
C VAL A 37 52.00 -20.07 48.52
N ASP A 38 51.98 -19.94 49.85
CA ASP A 38 52.65 -18.84 50.57
C ASP A 38 54.01 -19.26 51.16
N GLY A 39 54.25 -20.57 51.27
CA GLY A 39 55.50 -21.17 51.76
C GLY A 39 56.35 -21.75 50.64
N VAL A 40 56.95 -22.92 50.88
CA VAL A 40 57.76 -23.63 49.89
C VAL A 40 57.12 -24.97 49.53
N LEU A 41 56.83 -25.19 48.25
CA LEU A 41 56.50 -26.48 47.69
C LEU A 41 57.73 -27.02 46.95
N SER A 42 58.40 -28.03 47.50
CA SER A 42 59.71 -28.46 47.01
C SER A 42 59.82 -29.95 46.73
N ALA A 43 60.42 -30.26 45.58
CA ALA A 43 60.94 -31.57 45.20
C ALA A 43 62.47 -31.53 45.00
N ASN A 44 63.20 -30.75 45.81
CA ASN A 44 64.63 -30.57 45.63
C ASN A 44 65.42 -31.86 45.92
N GLY A 45 66.54 -32.04 45.22
CA GLY A 45 67.56 -32.99 45.60
C GLY A 45 68.33 -32.50 46.82
N LEU A 46 68.75 -33.42 47.68
CA LEU A 46 69.55 -33.10 48.86
C LEU A 46 71.01 -32.89 48.49
N SER A 47 71.65 -31.95 49.19
CA SER A 47 73.10 -31.77 49.10
C SER A 47 73.83 -32.94 49.74
N SER A 48 75.03 -33.22 49.24
CA SER A 48 75.88 -34.30 49.73
C SER A 48 77.02 -33.80 50.63
N SER A 49 77.69 -34.72 51.33
CA SER A 49 78.86 -34.44 52.15
C SER A 49 80.14 -34.27 51.31
N THR A 50 81.27 -33.94 51.96
CA THR A 50 82.56 -33.69 51.28
C THR A 50 82.94 -34.84 50.34
N ARG A 51 83.23 -34.51 49.08
CA ARG A 51 83.65 -35.42 47.98
C ARG A 51 82.58 -36.34 47.36
N ALA A 52 81.29 -36.14 47.63
CA ALA A 52 80.20 -36.87 46.96
C ALA A 52 79.40 -35.98 45.99
N GLY A 53 78.60 -36.59 45.10
CA GLY A 53 77.71 -35.87 44.18
C GLY A 53 76.39 -35.45 44.85
N GLY A 54 75.84 -34.30 44.46
CA GLY A 54 74.52 -33.84 44.93
C GLY A 54 73.38 -34.59 44.26
N GLY A 55 72.24 -34.77 44.94
CA GLY A 55 71.07 -35.42 44.36
C GLY A 55 70.38 -34.52 43.34
N SER A 56 69.82 -35.08 42.27
CA SER A 56 69.05 -34.29 41.29
C SER A 56 67.69 -33.89 41.85
N GLY A 57 67.17 -32.74 41.42
CA GLY A 57 65.78 -32.34 41.66
C GLY A 57 64.80 -33.36 41.07
N GLY A 58 63.66 -33.52 41.73
CA GLY A 58 62.60 -34.45 41.33
C GLY A 58 61.54 -33.81 40.44
N SER A 59 60.29 -34.26 40.57
CA SER A 59 59.18 -33.83 39.71
C SER A 59 58.07 -33.13 40.50
N LEU A 60 57.54 -32.03 39.96
CA LEU A 60 56.33 -31.37 40.44
C LEU A 60 55.31 -31.30 39.30
N TRP A 61 54.16 -31.93 39.48
CA TRP A 61 53.04 -31.85 38.53
C TRP A 61 51.81 -31.31 39.26
N ILE A 62 51.42 -30.08 38.93
CA ILE A 62 50.32 -29.37 39.55
C ILE A 62 49.23 -29.15 38.51
N THR A 63 47.99 -29.49 38.86
CA THR A 63 46.79 -29.11 38.13
C THR A 63 45.88 -28.38 39.11
N THR A 64 45.58 -27.11 38.84
CA THR A 64 44.80 -26.25 39.75
C THR A 64 43.79 -25.37 39.00
N GLY A 65 42.64 -25.08 39.61
CA GLY A 65 41.65 -24.16 39.04
C GLY A 65 42.13 -22.69 39.05
N ALA A 66 42.85 -22.28 40.09
CA ALA A 66 43.61 -21.03 40.11
C ALA A 66 44.90 -21.22 40.91
N LEU A 67 45.93 -20.45 40.59
CA LEU A 67 47.19 -20.45 41.34
C LEU A 67 47.37 -19.09 42.01
N ALA A 68 47.65 -19.09 43.31
CA ALA A 68 47.80 -17.87 44.10
C ALA A 68 48.94 -18.02 45.12
N GLY A 69 49.29 -16.91 45.77
CA GLY A 69 50.32 -16.85 46.80
C GLY A 69 51.62 -16.23 46.29
N SER A 70 52.56 -16.06 47.22
CA SER A 70 53.87 -15.41 47.00
C SER A 70 55.06 -16.33 47.29
N GLY A 71 54.77 -17.61 47.55
CA GLY A 71 55.74 -18.63 47.90
C GLY A 71 56.57 -19.14 46.72
N VAL A 72 57.31 -20.20 46.97
CA VAL A 72 58.29 -20.78 46.03
C VAL A 72 57.87 -22.20 45.66
N ILE A 73 57.85 -22.48 44.36
CA ILE A 73 57.66 -23.82 43.79
C ILE A 73 58.98 -24.22 43.14
N GLN A 74 59.64 -25.26 43.66
CA GLN A 74 61.03 -25.57 43.29
C GLN A 74 61.36 -27.06 43.21
N ALA A 75 62.22 -27.40 42.27
CA ALA A 75 62.84 -28.71 42.11
C ALA A 75 64.33 -28.53 41.80
N ASN A 76 65.05 -27.83 42.67
CA ASN A 76 66.49 -27.59 42.50
C ASN A 76 67.30 -28.88 42.72
N GLY A 77 68.46 -28.96 42.07
CA GLY A 77 69.47 -29.98 42.38
C GLY A 77 70.24 -29.66 43.67
N GLY A 78 70.67 -30.70 44.38
CA GLY A 78 71.48 -30.58 45.59
C GLY A 78 72.93 -30.22 45.27
N ALA A 79 73.60 -29.50 46.17
CA ALA A 79 75.01 -29.18 46.04
C ALA A 79 75.88 -30.42 46.32
N GLY A 80 76.99 -30.57 45.60
CA GLY A 80 77.91 -31.68 45.81
C GLY A 80 79.34 -31.37 45.36
N GLN A 81 80.33 -31.69 46.18
CA GLN A 81 81.74 -31.43 45.84
C GLN A 81 82.22 -32.29 44.66
N GLY A 82 81.68 -33.51 44.49
CA GLY A 82 81.95 -34.38 43.35
C GLY A 82 81.20 -34.00 42.06
N GLY A 83 80.25 -33.07 42.15
CA GLY A 83 79.36 -32.64 41.07
C GLY A 83 77.99 -32.26 41.65
N GLY A 84 77.39 -31.18 41.13
CA GLY A 84 76.05 -30.76 41.52
C GLY A 84 74.96 -31.64 40.89
N GLY A 85 73.88 -31.89 41.62
CA GLY A 85 72.71 -32.58 41.05
C GLY A 85 72.01 -31.72 40.01
N ALA A 86 71.40 -32.31 38.99
CA ALA A 86 70.65 -31.54 37.99
C ALA A 86 69.35 -30.98 38.59
N GLY A 87 68.82 -29.90 38.02
CA GLY A 87 67.47 -29.42 38.30
C GLY A 87 66.41 -30.40 37.81
N GLY A 88 65.27 -30.42 38.50
CA GLY A 88 64.13 -31.27 38.25
C GLY A 88 63.14 -30.70 37.23
N ARG A 89 61.94 -31.27 37.15
CA ARG A 89 60.92 -30.85 36.19
C ARG A 89 59.67 -30.39 36.90
N ILE A 90 59.18 -29.21 36.55
CA ILE A 90 57.93 -28.65 37.07
C ILE A 90 56.96 -28.52 35.90
N ALA A 91 55.74 -29.02 36.05
CA ALA A 91 54.63 -28.78 35.14
C ALA A 91 53.43 -28.25 35.93
N ILE A 92 52.93 -27.07 35.58
CA ILE A 92 51.78 -26.45 36.23
C ILE A 92 50.72 -26.12 35.19
N TYR A 93 49.57 -26.79 35.35
CA TYR A 93 48.32 -26.51 34.67
C TYR A 93 47.47 -25.70 35.63
N TYR A 94 47.18 -24.44 35.30
CA TYR A 94 46.46 -23.54 36.20
C TYR A 94 45.34 -22.83 35.45
N GLY A 95 44.24 -22.46 36.10
CA GLY A 95 43.30 -21.49 35.56
C GLY A 95 43.58 -20.07 36.06
N GLY A 96 42.94 -19.08 35.44
CA GLY A 96 43.11 -17.66 35.74
C GLY A 96 44.49 -17.10 35.33
N THR A 97 44.84 -15.94 35.87
CA THR A 97 46.15 -15.31 35.66
C THR A 97 47.22 -15.98 36.51
N LEU A 98 48.44 -16.09 35.98
CA LEU A 98 49.61 -16.35 36.81
C LEU A 98 49.77 -15.21 37.81
N PRO A 99 49.99 -15.50 39.11
CA PRO A 99 50.48 -14.48 40.02
C PRO A 99 51.85 -14.03 39.52
N ILE A 100 52.06 -12.72 39.43
CA ILE A 100 53.25 -12.08 38.85
C ILE A 100 54.57 -12.43 39.57
N SER A 101 54.53 -13.19 40.66
CA SER A 101 55.70 -13.57 41.44
C SER A 101 55.54 -14.96 42.04
N LEU A 102 55.71 -15.97 41.19
CA LEU A 102 56.20 -17.28 41.61
C LEU A 102 57.64 -17.38 41.12
N THR A 103 58.59 -17.40 42.06
CA THR A 103 59.99 -17.64 41.69
C THR A 103 60.15 -19.14 41.51
N GLU A 104 60.06 -19.61 40.29
CA GLU A 104 60.24 -21.03 39.97
C GLU A 104 61.74 -21.34 39.94
N GLN A 105 62.17 -22.34 40.72
CA GLN A 105 63.58 -22.71 40.78
C GLN A 105 63.77 -24.18 40.42
N VAL A 106 64.28 -24.40 39.21
CA VAL A 106 64.76 -25.71 38.70
C VAL A 106 66.26 -25.63 38.42
N VAL A 107 67.00 -24.92 39.26
CA VAL A 107 68.44 -24.69 39.07
C VAL A 107 69.22 -25.95 39.46
N GLY A 108 70.24 -26.29 38.68
CA GLY A 108 71.17 -27.35 39.06
C GLY A 108 71.98 -26.97 40.31
N GLY A 109 72.27 -27.95 41.16
CA GLY A 109 73.04 -27.74 42.37
C GLY A 109 74.47 -27.27 42.06
N THR A 110 75.04 -26.51 42.98
CA THR A 110 76.44 -26.06 42.86
C THR A 110 77.39 -27.24 43.02
N GLY A 111 78.33 -27.40 42.08
CA GLY A 111 79.32 -28.46 42.11
C GLY A 111 80.71 -27.98 42.47
N GLY A 112 81.50 -28.80 43.16
CA GLY A 112 82.94 -28.56 43.36
C GLY A 112 83.77 -28.75 42.08
N VAL A 113 83.27 -29.59 41.15
CA VAL A 113 83.89 -29.85 39.83
C VAL A 113 83.02 -29.30 38.70
N GLN A 114 81.72 -29.65 38.67
CA GLN A 114 80.76 -29.15 37.68
C GLN A 114 79.38 -28.96 38.34
N ALA A 115 78.72 -27.84 38.08
CA ALA A 115 77.33 -27.63 38.48
C ALA A 115 76.39 -28.54 37.69
N GLY A 116 75.27 -28.93 38.30
CA GLY A 116 74.23 -29.65 37.60
C GLY A 116 73.59 -28.78 36.50
N GLY A 117 73.05 -29.41 35.47
CA GLY A 117 72.24 -28.70 34.47
C GLY A 117 70.93 -28.19 35.09
N ASN A 118 70.40 -27.09 34.58
CA ASN A 118 69.06 -26.62 34.96
C ASN A 118 68.00 -27.58 34.41
N GLY A 119 66.92 -27.71 35.16
CA GLY A 119 65.73 -28.43 34.78
C GLY A 119 64.79 -27.62 33.91
N THR A 120 63.56 -28.09 33.77
CA THR A 120 62.55 -27.48 32.89
C THR A 120 61.29 -27.13 33.66
N ILE A 121 60.68 -25.99 33.31
CA ILE A 121 59.35 -25.62 33.76
C ILE A 121 58.41 -25.58 32.56
N TYR A 122 57.25 -26.19 32.72
CA TYR A 122 56.14 -26.13 31.79
C TYR A 122 54.95 -25.45 32.49
N LEU A 123 54.44 -24.38 31.89
CA LEU A 123 53.29 -23.63 32.37
C LEU A 123 52.21 -23.64 31.29
N GLU A 124 51.01 -24.09 31.65
CA GLU A 124 49.86 -24.05 30.76
C GLU A 124 48.65 -23.47 31.48
N SER A 125 48.19 -22.31 31.00
CA SER A 125 46.90 -21.76 31.42
C SER A 125 45.77 -22.57 30.78
N THR A 126 44.86 -23.06 31.61
CA THR A 126 43.69 -23.85 31.23
C THR A 126 42.42 -23.01 31.04
N SER A 127 42.43 -21.77 31.53
CA SER A 127 41.36 -20.78 31.34
C SER A 127 41.50 -20.04 30.02
N ILE A 128 40.35 -19.75 29.40
CA ILE A 128 40.24 -18.89 28.22
C ILE A 128 40.34 -17.44 28.68
N ASN A 129 41.10 -16.64 27.93
CA ASN A 129 41.11 -15.20 28.06
C ASN A 129 40.08 -14.63 27.08
N THR A 130 38.90 -14.29 27.60
CA THR A 130 37.76 -13.78 26.81
C THR A 130 38.03 -12.41 26.16
N ASP A 131 39.02 -11.67 26.64
CA ASP A 131 39.34 -10.32 26.19
C ASP A 131 40.37 -10.33 25.03
N SER A 132 41.21 -11.38 24.95
CA SER A 132 42.23 -11.53 23.90
C SER A 132 41.89 -12.60 22.85
N SER A 133 40.86 -13.41 23.12
CA SER A 133 40.24 -14.30 22.15
C SER A 133 39.33 -13.49 21.22
N THR A 134 39.31 -13.85 19.93
CA THR A 134 38.63 -13.06 18.90
C THR A 134 37.59 -13.87 18.16
N ILE A 135 36.62 -13.17 17.58
CA ILE A 135 35.68 -13.72 16.61
C ILE A 135 35.56 -12.75 15.44
N GLU A 136 35.81 -13.27 14.24
CA GLU A 136 35.75 -12.49 13.01
C GLU A 136 34.83 -13.18 12.01
N ALA A 137 34.20 -12.41 11.12
CA ALA A 137 33.39 -12.97 10.04
C ALA A 137 33.73 -12.29 8.71
N MET A 138 34.08 -13.09 7.70
CA MET A 138 34.47 -12.58 6.38
C MET A 138 33.82 -13.34 5.22
N PRO A 139 33.33 -12.65 4.18
CA PRO A 139 33.26 -11.19 4.06
C PRO A 139 32.22 -10.59 5.02
N GLU A 140 32.40 -9.31 5.40
CA GLU A 140 31.48 -8.58 6.29
C GLU A 140 30.10 -8.32 5.67
N GLN A 141 29.99 -8.47 4.34
CA GLN A 141 28.74 -8.32 3.59
C GLN A 141 28.53 -9.52 2.66
N VAL A 142 27.32 -10.08 2.69
CA VAL A 142 26.92 -11.24 1.88
C VAL A 142 25.48 -11.10 1.43
N VAL A 143 25.12 -11.73 0.31
CA VAL A 143 23.74 -11.72 -0.20
C VAL A 143 22.85 -12.67 0.62
N ALA A 144 21.65 -12.22 0.98
CA ALA A 144 20.66 -12.96 1.75
C ALA A 144 19.91 -14.03 0.91
N ASN A 145 20.63 -14.91 0.21
CA ASN A 145 20.03 -15.93 -0.67
C ASN A 145 20.05 -17.36 -0.09
N GLY A 146 20.44 -17.51 1.19
CA GLY A 146 20.58 -18.81 1.85
C GLY A 146 21.77 -19.66 1.41
N VAL A 147 22.54 -19.22 0.39
CA VAL A 147 23.66 -19.96 -0.20
C VAL A 147 24.99 -19.22 -0.03
N ALA A 148 24.99 -17.88 -0.16
CA ALA A 148 26.17 -17.07 0.05
C ALA A 148 26.56 -17.10 1.53
N THR A 149 27.83 -17.39 1.78
CA THR A 149 28.37 -17.63 3.12
C THR A 149 29.36 -16.55 3.52
N ALA A 150 29.33 -16.14 4.77
CA ALA A 150 30.51 -15.59 5.44
C ALA A 150 31.15 -16.67 6.32
N THR A 151 32.47 -16.70 6.35
CA THR A 151 33.25 -17.59 7.20
C THR A 151 33.42 -16.95 8.57
N ILE A 152 32.96 -17.62 9.63
CA ILE A 152 33.21 -17.24 11.01
C ILE A 152 34.51 -17.90 11.46
N THR A 153 35.45 -17.12 11.97
CA THR A 153 36.71 -17.59 12.53
C THR A 153 36.75 -17.20 14.01
N VAL A 154 36.80 -18.19 14.90
CA VAL A 154 36.95 -18.00 16.34
C VAL A 154 38.36 -18.41 16.75
N THR A 155 39.10 -17.50 17.37
CA THR A 155 40.45 -17.76 17.88
C THR A 155 40.45 -17.74 19.41
N MET A 156 40.68 -18.88 20.04
CA MET A 156 40.73 -19.03 21.48
C MET A 156 42.16 -18.93 21.99
N LYS A 157 42.39 -18.01 22.92
CA LYS A 157 43.68 -17.83 23.60
C LYS A 157 43.53 -17.99 25.10
N ASN A 158 44.61 -18.45 25.75
CA ASN A 158 44.68 -18.56 27.20
C ASN A 158 45.09 -17.22 27.84
N MET A 159 45.17 -17.17 29.17
CA MET A 159 45.58 -15.95 29.91
C MET A 159 47.01 -15.48 29.62
N ALA A 160 47.85 -16.33 29.02
CA ALA A 160 49.20 -15.99 28.55
C ALA A 160 49.24 -15.57 27.07
N GLY A 161 48.08 -15.51 26.39
CA GLY A 161 47.96 -15.14 24.97
C GLY A 161 48.31 -16.26 23.98
N GLN A 162 48.52 -17.49 24.45
CA GLN A 162 48.83 -18.65 23.62
C GLN A 162 47.56 -19.30 23.07
N PRO A 163 47.60 -19.90 21.86
CA PRO A 163 46.44 -20.59 21.28
C PRO A 163 46.01 -21.80 22.13
N MET A 164 44.70 -22.02 22.21
CA MET A 164 44.12 -23.15 22.96
C MET A 164 43.47 -24.16 22.02
N ALA A 165 44.08 -25.33 21.86
CA ALA A 165 43.54 -26.42 21.06
C ALA A 165 42.45 -27.23 21.79
N ASN A 166 41.63 -27.95 21.02
CA ASN A 166 40.58 -28.85 21.48
C ASN A 166 39.55 -28.18 22.42
N LYS A 167 39.26 -26.90 22.21
CA LYS A 167 38.21 -26.18 22.94
C LYS A 167 36.90 -26.23 22.14
N PRO A 168 35.79 -26.67 22.75
CA PRO A 168 34.49 -26.66 22.08
C PRO A 168 34.04 -25.23 21.84
N VAL A 169 33.62 -24.93 20.62
CA VAL A 169 33.18 -23.58 20.24
C VAL A 169 31.69 -23.60 19.94
N ILE A 170 30.97 -22.73 20.63
CA ILE A 170 29.55 -22.48 20.41
C ILE A 170 29.41 -21.02 19.98
N VAL A 171 28.65 -20.77 18.93
CA VAL A 171 28.36 -19.41 18.45
C VAL A 171 26.87 -19.14 18.50
N GLY A 172 26.52 -17.89 18.76
CA GLY A 172 25.16 -17.40 18.83
C GLY A 172 25.02 -16.04 18.19
N LEU A 173 23.77 -15.57 18.12
CA LEU A 173 23.46 -14.22 17.65
C LEU A 173 23.05 -13.36 18.85
N VAL A 174 23.67 -12.19 18.97
CA VAL A 174 23.32 -11.17 19.97
C VAL A 174 22.02 -10.46 19.56
N SER A 175 21.92 -10.11 18.27
CA SER A 175 20.80 -9.37 17.70
C SER A 175 20.67 -9.63 16.19
N GLY A 176 19.59 -9.12 15.60
CA GLY A 176 19.26 -9.31 14.19
C GLY A 176 18.21 -10.41 13.96
N GLY A 177 18.03 -10.81 12.70
CA GLY A 177 17.14 -11.91 12.33
C GLY A 177 17.75 -13.29 12.53
N PRO A 178 17.00 -14.37 12.23
CA PRO A 178 17.55 -15.72 12.19
C PRO A 178 18.64 -15.85 11.11
N ALA A 179 19.55 -16.81 11.32
CA ALA A 179 20.56 -17.23 10.36
C ALA A 179 20.82 -18.74 10.50
N TYR A 180 21.52 -19.34 9.54
CA TYR A 180 22.01 -20.72 9.64
C TYR A 180 23.52 -20.70 9.80
N ILE A 181 24.03 -21.31 10.87
CA ILE A 181 25.47 -21.48 11.09
C ILE A 181 25.80 -22.96 10.96
N ASN A 182 26.69 -23.33 10.04
CA ASN A 182 26.97 -24.72 9.65
C ASN A 182 25.68 -25.53 9.35
N GLY A 183 24.67 -24.87 8.77
CA GLY A 183 23.37 -25.47 8.49
C GLY A 183 22.43 -25.60 9.70
N GLN A 184 22.86 -25.21 10.90
CA GLN A 184 22.01 -25.19 12.10
C GLN A 184 21.29 -23.85 12.21
N LEU A 185 19.97 -23.86 12.40
CA LEU A 185 19.19 -22.64 12.60
C LEU A 185 19.57 -21.98 13.93
N VAL A 186 19.95 -20.70 13.88
CA VAL A 186 20.26 -19.86 15.03
C VAL A 186 19.30 -18.68 15.05
N VAL A 187 18.46 -18.65 16.08
CA VAL A 187 17.53 -17.56 16.39
C VAL A 187 18.03 -16.82 17.64
N PRO A 188 18.30 -15.50 17.56
CA PRO A 188 18.72 -14.73 18.71
C PRO A 188 17.61 -14.62 19.76
N PRO A 189 17.95 -14.53 21.07
CA PRO A 189 19.27 -14.75 21.67
C PRO A 189 19.47 -16.20 22.20
N THR A 190 18.49 -17.08 21.99
CA THR A 190 18.35 -18.33 22.76
C THR A 190 18.89 -19.58 22.07
N MET A 191 19.05 -19.54 20.75
CA MET A 191 19.60 -20.68 20.00
C MET A 191 21.07 -20.44 19.65
N TYR A 192 21.81 -21.54 19.56
CA TYR A 192 23.24 -21.55 19.29
C TYR A 192 23.58 -22.64 18.27
N ALA A 193 24.67 -22.44 17.55
CA ALA A 193 25.27 -23.46 16.71
C ALA A 193 26.61 -23.90 17.30
N THR A 194 26.95 -25.16 17.09
CA THR A 194 28.24 -25.72 17.50
C THR A 194 29.17 -25.69 16.30
N LEU A 195 30.36 -25.13 16.49
CA LEU A 195 31.46 -25.26 15.54
C LEU A 195 32.32 -26.47 15.92
N ASN A 196 33.32 -26.77 15.11
CA ASN A 196 34.31 -27.77 15.48
C ASN A 196 35.11 -27.29 16.70
N ASP A 197 35.72 -28.22 17.42
CA ASP A 197 36.69 -27.86 18.45
C ASP A 197 37.88 -27.11 17.81
N THR A 198 38.51 -26.22 18.57
CA THR A 198 39.67 -25.46 18.08
C THR A 198 40.82 -26.37 17.67
N ASP A 199 41.50 -26.03 16.58
CA ASP A 199 42.69 -26.75 16.09
C ASP A 199 43.95 -26.45 16.94
N ALA A 200 45.11 -26.95 16.51
CA ALA A 200 46.39 -26.71 17.17
C ALA A 200 46.78 -25.21 17.28
N ASN A 201 46.21 -24.36 16.43
CA ASN A 201 46.42 -22.91 16.44
C ASN A 201 45.32 -22.17 17.24
N GLY A 202 44.46 -22.90 17.94
CA GLY A 202 43.36 -22.32 18.71
C GLY A 202 42.22 -21.80 17.85
N ILE A 203 42.13 -22.20 16.58
CA ILE A 203 41.17 -21.68 15.61
C ILE A 203 40.03 -22.68 15.41
N SER A 204 38.80 -22.19 15.42
CA SER A 204 37.61 -22.91 14.94
C SER A 204 36.91 -22.10 13.87
N ILE A 205 36.42 -22.79 12.83
CA ILE A 205 35.80 -22.17 11.66
C ILE A 205 34.38 -22.69 11.48
N GLY A 206 33.48 -21.79 11.12
CA GLY A 206 32.12 -22.09 10.66
C GLY A 206 31.73 -21.21 9.48
N VAL A 207 30.56 -21.47 8.91
CA VAL A 207 29.96 -20.62 7.89
C VAL A 207 28.58 -20.17 8.32
N ILE A 208 28.22 -18.92 8.01
CA ILE A 208 26.89 -18.36 8.24
C ILE A 208 26.20 -18.02 6.93
N THR A 209 24.93 -18.39 6.81
CA THR A 209 24.01 -17.99 5.71
C THR A 209 22.71 -17.44 6.26
N ALA A 210 21.99 -16.64 5.47
CA ALA A 210 20.65 -16.18 5.81
C ALA A 210 19.83 -15.91 4.53
N THR A 211 18.50 -15.92 4.68
CA THR A 211 17.55 -15.55 3.62
C THR A 211 16.88 -14.19 3.89
N LEU A 212 17.16 -13.58 5.04
CA LEU A 212 16.63 -12.28 5.45
C LEU A 212 17.76 -11.27 5.54
N THR A 213 17.51 -10.06 5.05
CA THR A 213 18.50 -8.97 5.08
C THR A 213 18.75 -8.43 6.50
N GLY A 214 19.73 -7.54 6.59
CA GLY A 214 20.12 -6.84 7.81
C GLY A 214 21.33 -7.46 8.51
N GLU A 215 21.78 -6.79 9.55
CA GLU A 215 22.94 -7.18 10.33
C GLU A 215 22.69 -8.44 11.17
N ARG A 216 23.76 -9.20 11.39
CA ARG A 216 23.86 -10.30 12.34
C ARG A 216 25.09 -10.07 13.19
N ILE A 217 24.88 -9.84 14.49
CA ILE A 217 25.96 -9.69 15.46
C ILE A 217 26.19 -11.06 16.10
N ILE A 218 27.38 -11.61 15.91
CA ILE A 218 27.75 -12.98 16.26
C ILE A 218 28.67 -12.93 17.46
N PHE A 219 28.35 -13.71 18.49
CA PHE A 219 29.24 -13.92 19.63
C PHE A 219 29.72 -15.37 19.68
N GLY A 220 30.91 -15.58 20.22
CA GLY A 220 31.48 -16.90 20.48
C GLY A 220 31.53 -17.21 21.97
N ARG A 221 31.48 -18.49 22.33
CA ARG A 221 31.76 -18.97 23.68
C ARG A 221 32.34 -20.39 23.69
N SER A 222 32.99 -20.74 24.79
CA SER A 222 33.36 -22.13 25.13
C SER A 222 32.90 -22.45 26.55
N GLY A 223 31.98 -23.40 26.70
CA GLY A 223 31.34 -23.64 27.99
C GLY A 223 30.63 -22.38 28.51
N THR A 224 31.07 -21.88 29.67
CA THR A 224 30.56 -20.64 30.29
C THR A 224 31.31 -19.38 29.87
N ASP A 225 32.47 -19.52 29.21
CA ASP A 225 33.33 -18.40 28.85
C ASP A 225 32.84 -17.76 27.54
N VAL A 226 32.22 -16.58 27.64
CA VAL A 226 31.73 -15.80 26.51
C VAL A 226 32.80 -14.78 26.12
N LEU A 227 33.17 -14.76 24.84
CA LEU A 227 34.15 -13.82 24.31
C LEU A 227 33.59 -12.39 24.40
N GLN A 228 34.45 -11.41 24.71
CA GLN A 228 34.05 -10.00 24.69
C GLN A 228 33.95 -9.46 23.26
N ASP A 229 34.71 -10.06 22.34
CA ASP A 229 34.69 -9.72 20.92
C ASP A 229 33.41 -10.23 20.22
N ASN A 230 32.96 -9.49 19.21
CA ASN A 230 31.79 -9.85 18.39
C ASN A 230 32.09 -9.62 16.91
N ALA A 231 31.66 -10.54 16.06
CA ALA A 231 31.71 -10.36 14.62
C ALA A 231 30.38 -9.81 14.11
N VAL A 232 30.42 -9.02 13.03
CA VAL A 232 29.22 -8.50 12.36
C VAL A 232 29.22 -8.93 10.91
N VAL A 233 28.10 -9.49 10.46
CA VAL A 233 27.85 -9.76 9.03
C VAL A 233 26.57 -9.07 8.62
N THR A 234 26.63 -8.26 7.56
CA THR A 234 25.45 -7.62 6.97
C THR A 234 24.95 -8.44 5.79
N PHE A 235 23.73 -8.96 5.91
CA PHE A 235 23.07 -9.63 4.80
C PHE A 235 22.34 -8.61 3.92
N LEU A 236 22.79 -8.46 2.68
CA LEU A 236 22.23 -7.55 1.69
C LEU A 236 21.17 -8.24 0.84
N ALA A 237 20.23 -7.48 0.29
CA ALA A 237 19.23 -8.02 -0.61
C ALA A 237 19.89 -8.56 -1.89
N GLY A 238 19.30 -9.58 -2.49
CA GLY A 238 19.68 -10.05 -3.82
C GLY A 238 19.32 -9.05 -4.93
N PRO A 239 19.61 -9.39 -6.20
CA PRO A 239 19.13 -8.60 -7.32
C PRO A 239 17.59 -8.55 -7.33
N PRO A 240 16.98 -7.48 -7.91
CA PRO A 240 15.53 -7.40 -8.10
C PRO A 240 14.97 -8.64 -8.77
N ASP A 241 13.81 -9.09 -8.30
CA ASP A 241 13.03 -10.18 -8.88
C ASP A 241 11.69 -9.66 -9.40
N ALA A 242 11.37 -10.00 -10.64
CA ALA A 242 10.20 -9.48 -11.34
C ALA A 242 8.88 -9.95 -10.74
N ALA A 243 8.83 -11.18 -10.20
CA ALA A 243 7.61 -11.82 -9.71
C ALA A 243 7.28 -11.45 -8.26
N HIS A 244 8.30 -11.15 -7.45
CA HIS A 244 8.13 -10.74 -6.05
C HIS A 244 8.02 -9.22 -5.88
N SER A 245 8.43 -8.44 -6.89
CA SER A 245 8.21 -6.99 -6.92
C SER A 245 6.77 -6.64 -7.27
N SER A 246 6.29 -5.49 -6.78
CA SER A 246 4.90 -5.06 -6.94
C SER A 246 4.77 -3.62 -7.39
N LEU A 247 3.66 -3.31 -8.07
CA LEU A 247 3.26 -1.98 -8.50
C LEU A 247 1.82 -1.72 -8.07
N ALA A 248 1.56 -0.56 -7.46
CA ALA A 248 0.23 -0.15 -7.03
C ALA A 248 -0.04 1.30 -7.41
N VAL A 249 -1.28 1.61 -7.78
CA VAL A 249 -1.74 2.97 -8.08
C VAL A 249 -2.65 3.48 -6.97
N SER A 250 -2.56 4.76 -6.64
CA SER A 250 -3.38 5.39 -5.58
C SER A 250 -4.89 5.39 -5.89
N ARG A 251 -5.26 5.33 -7.18
CA ARG A 251 -6.63 5.26 -7.69
C ARG A 251 -6.61 4.66 -9.10
N SER A 252 -7.67 3.96 -9.49
CA SER A 252 -7.83 3.39 -10.83
C SER A 252 -8.53 4.33 -11.82
N THR A 253 -9.04 5.48 -11.36
CA THR A 253 -9.72 6.49 -12.17
C THR A 253 -9.26 7.90 -11.79
N ALA A 254 -9.04 8.77 -12.77
CA ALA A 254 -8.58 10.15 -12.54
C ALA A 254 -9.11 11.11 -13.63
N PRO A 255 -9.18 12.43 -13.36
CA PRO A 255 -9.49 13.40 -14.40
C PRO A 255 -8.35 13.50 -15.43
N ALA A 256 -8.71 13.58 -16.71
CA ALA A 256 -7.80 13.83 -17.82
C ALA A 256 -7.45 15.34 -17.95
N ASP A 257 -6.98 15.95 -16.86
CA ASP A 257 -6.71 17.40 -16.79
C ASP A 257 -5.24 17.79 -16.96
N GLY A 258 -4.35 16.80 -17.11
CA GLY A 258 -2.91 16.96 -17.24
C GLY A 258 -2.19 17.40 -15.97
N VAL A 259 -2.89 17.59 -14.85
CA VAL A 259 -2.34 18.20 -13.63
C VAL A 259 -2.62 17.42 -12.36
N THR A 260 -3.67 16.59 -12.32
CA THR A 260 -4.03 15.78 -11.17
C THR A 260 -3.25 14.45 -11.19
N PRO A 261 -2.23 14.27 -10.32
CA PRO A 261 -1.40 13.09 -10.38
C PRO A 261 -2.10 11.86 -9.79
N VAL A 262 -1.91 10.72 -10.46
CA VAL A 262 -2.07 9.40 -9.86
C VAL A 262 -0.70 8.93 -9.37
N THR A 263 -0.55 8.77 -8.06
CA THR A 263 0.68 8.22 -7.47
C THR A 263 0.80 6.74 -7.80
N VAL A 264 1.98 6.35 -8.29
CA VAL A 264 2.39 4.96 -8.55
C VAL A 264 3.43 4.59 -7.50
N THR A 265 3.14 3.59 -6.69
CA THR A 265 4.05 3.04 -5.67
C THR A 265 4.64 1.74 -6.18
N ILE A 266 5.97 1.69 -6.28
CA ILE A 266 6.71 0.50 -6.69
C ILE A 266 7.43 -0.04 -5.46
N THR A 267 7.29 -1.33 -5.20
CA THR A 267 8.05 -2.03 -4.17
C THR A 267 8.90 -3.10 -4.85
N VAL A 268 10.22 -2.91 -4.83
CA VAL A 268 11.20 -3.82 -5.41
C VAL A 268 11.63 -4.82 -4.35
N ARG A 269 11.53 -6.11 -4.70
CA ARG A 269 11.94 -7.22 -3.84
C ARG A 269 12.87 -8.17 -4.59
N ASP A 270 13.71 -8.88 -3.86
CA ASP A 270 14.48 -10.01 -4.39
C ASP A 270 13.65 -11.31 -4.41
N ALA A 271 14.26 -12.41 -4.89
CA ALA A 271 13.63 -13.72 -4.97
C ALA A 271 13.22 -14.33 -3.61
N PHE A 272 13.71 -13.78 -2.50
CA PHE A 272 13.36 -14.17 -1.13
C PHE A 272 12.40 -13.17 -0.48
N SER A 273 11.80 -12.28 -1.27
CA SER A 273 10.90 -11.21 -0.83
C SER A 273 11.54 -10.16 0.07
N ASN A 274 12.88 -10.07 0.13
CA ASN A 274 13.53 -8.99 0.86
C ASN A 274 13.42 -7.68 0.08
N PRO A 275 13.22 -6.53 0.77
CA PRO A 275 13.24 -5.23 0.12
C PRO A 275 14.62 -4.93 -0.45
N VAL A 276 14.68 -4.41 -1.69
CA VAL A 276 15.94 -4.03 -2.34
C VAL A 276 16.09 -2.50 -2.33
N PRO A 277 16.89 -1.92 -1.42
CA PRO A 277 17.14 -0.48 -1.38
C PRO A 277 18.09 -0.04 -2.51
N ASP A 278 18.14 1.26 -2.74
CA ASP A 278 19.09 1.94 -3.62
C ASP A 278 19.04 1.53 -5.10
N VAL A 279 17.87 1.05 -5.55
CA VAL A 279 17.62 0.68 -6.95
C VAL A 279 16.91 1.82 -7.69
N THR A 280 17.43 2.20 -8.85
CA THR A 280 16.74 3.10 -9.79
C THR A 280 15.56 2.38 -10.43
N VAL A 281 14.38 3.00 -10.36
CA VAL A 281 13.16 2.51 -11.01
C VAL A 281 12.78 3.44 -12.14
N VAL A 282 12.40 2.87 -13.28
CA VAL A 282 11.81 3.57 -14.41
C VAL A 282 10.36 3.13 -14.57
N ILE A 283 9.44 4.07 -14.47
CA ILE A 283 8.02 3.88 -14.74
C ILE A 283 7.77 4.08 -16.24
N SER A 284 6.91 3.26 -16.83
CA SER A 284 6.43 3.45 -18.20
C SER A 284 4.91 3.42 -18.20
N ALA A 285 4.31 4.23 -19.05
CA ALA A 285 2.87 4.26 -19.29
C ALA A 285 2.60 4.12 -20.79
N THR A 286 1.49 3.50 -21.17
CA THR A 286 1.03 3.42 -22.57
C THR A 286 0.38 4.73 -23.03
N GLU A 287 0.11 4.82 -24.33
CA GLU A 287 -0.65 5.92 -24.95
C GLU A 287 -0.03 7.32 -24.69
N HIS A 288 -0.83 8.29 -24.25
CA HIS A 288 -0.43 9.70 -24.13
C HIS A 288 -0.07 10.13 -22.70
N ALA A 289 -0.20 9.22 -21.74
CA ALA A 289 0.12 9.47 -20.35
C ALA A 289 1.54 9.99 -20.15
N GLN A 290 1.65 11.05 -19.36
CA GLN A 290 2.91 11.65 -18.97
C GLN A 290 3.35 11.10 -17.63
N VAL A 291 4.53 10.50 -17.60
CA VAL A 291 5.13 9.91 -16.41
C VAL A 291 6.10 10.91 -15.78
N ASN A 292 5.87 11.23 -14.51
CA ASN A 292 6.88 11.85 -13.66
C ASN A 292 7.62 10.75 -12.90
N GLN A 293 8.87 10.51 -13.29
CA GLN A 293 9.70 9.46 -12.73
C GLN A 293 10.01 9.70 -11.24
N PRO A 294 10.22 8.64 -10.45
CA PRO A 294 10.76 8.80 -9.11
C PRO A 294 12.13 9.50 -9.15
N ALA A 295 12.28 10.58 -8.40
CA ALA A 295 13.55 11.30 -8.29
C ALA A 295 14.57 10.59 -7.40
N LEU A 296 14.10 9.68 -6.53
CA LEU A 296 14.91 8.92 -5.60
C LEU A 296 14.86 7.43 -5.96
N VAL A 297 15.99 6.76 -5.72
CA VAL A 297 16.09 5.31 -5.69
C VAL A 297 15.18 4.71 -4.60
N THR A 298 14.99 3.39 -4.62
CA THR A 298 14.22 2.71 -3.58
C THR A 298 14.78 2.96 -2.18
N ASN A 299 13.91 3.19 -1.21
CA ASN A 299 14.30 3.38 0.19
C ASN A 299 14.64 2.02 0.87
N ALA A 300 14.94 2.05 2.17
CA ALA A 300 15.23 0.84 2.98
C ALA A 300 14.11 -0.23 2.95
N SER A 301 12.87 0.15 2.62
CA SER A 301 11.74 -0.78 2.44
C SER A 301 11.57 -1.24 0.99
N GLY A 302 12.53 -0.95 0.10
CA GLY A 302 12.48 -1.29 -1.32
C GLY A 302 11.47 -0.44 -2.10
N GLN A 303 11.02 0.68 -1.55
CA GLN A 303 9.92 1.46 -2.13
C GLN A 303 10.40 2.74 -2.78
N THR A 304 9.80 3.07 -3.92
CA THR A 304 9.89 4.40 -4.54
C THR A 304 8.55 4.77 -5.19
N VAL A 305 8.34 6.07 -5.41
CA VAL A 305 7.07 6.60 -5.91
C VAL A 305 7.30 7.55 -7.08
N GLY A 306 6.47 7.40 -8.11
CA GLY A 306 6.34 8.36 -9.20
C GLY A 306 4.87 8.74 -9.40
N THR A 307 4.59 9.55 -10.40
CA THR A 307 3.22 9.94 -10.72
C THR A 307 2.93 9.86 -12.20
N VAL A 308 1.66 9.64 -12.55
CA VAL A 308 1.17 9.68 -13.93
C VAL A 308 0.05 10.71 -14.01
N VAL A 309 0.07 11.53 -15.06
CA VAL A 309 -1.00 12.47 -15.44
C VAL A 309 -1.34 12.26 -16.91
N ASP A 310 -2.54 12.66 -17.32
CA ASP A 310 -2.98 12.59 -18.72
C ASP A 310 -3.90 13.76 -19.06
N THR A 311 -3.89 14.20 -20.32
CA THR A 311 -4.79 15.21 -20.88
C THR A 311 -5.85 14.60 -21.81
N GLN A 312 -5.76 13.30 -22.10
CA GLN A 312 -6.74 12.56 -22.90
C GLN A 312 -7.54 11.58 -22.04
N GLY A 313 -8.82 11.46 -22.36
CA GLY A 313 -9.70 10.45 -21.80
C GLY A 313 -9.36 9.10 -22.40
N GLU A 314 -8.64 8.25 -21.66
CA GLU A 314 -8.23 6.93 -22.12
C GLU A 314 -7.87 6.00 -20.96
N THR A 315 -7.75 4.71 -21.23
CA THR A 315 -7.25 3.74 -20.24
C THR A 315 -5.79 3.43 -20.52
N VAL A 316 -4.95 3.74 -19.54
CA VAL A 316 -3.49 3.63 -19.60
C VAL A 316 -3.03 2.46 -18.76
N ILE A 317 -2.05 1.70 -19.26
CA ILE A 317 -1.37 0.64 -18.51
C ILE A 317 -0.03 1.18 -18.02
N VAL A 318 0.16 1.17 -16.71
CA VAL A 318 1.40 1.52 -16.04
C VAL A 318 2.21 0.26 -15.75
N SER A 319 3.50 0.33 -16.07
CA SER A 319 4.50 -0.69 -15.80
C SER A 319 5.73 -0.04 -15.16
N ALA A 320 6.64 -0.84 -14.60
CA ALA A 320 7.90 -0.34 -14.08
C ALA A 320 9.03 -1.34 -14.33
N GLY A 321 10.25 -0.82 -14.36
CA GLY A 321 11.48 -1.61 -14.43
C GLY A 321 12.49 -1.17 -13.38
N ALA A 322 13.20 -2.13 -12.82
CA ALA A 322 14.25 -1.94 -11.80
C ALA A 322 15.55 -2.61 -12.29
N GLY A 323 16.03 -2.21 -13.48
CA GLY A 323 17.05 -2.93 -14.25
C GLY A 323 16.52 -4.15 -15.01
N ILE A 324 15.43 -4.74 -14.52
CA ILE A 324 14.60 -5.74 -15.21
C ILE A 324 13.13 -5.27 -15.22
N PRO A 325 12.28 -5.73 -16.17
CA PRO A 325 10.85 -5.46 -16.12
C PRO A 325 10.21 -6.09 -14.88
N ILE A 326 9.42 -5.33 -14.13
CA ILE A 326 8.57 -5.85 -13.05
C ILE A 326 7.33 -6.48 -13.70
N ALA A 327 6.91 -7.66 -13.24
CA ALA A 327 5.79 -8.38 -13.84
C ALA A 327 4.44 -7.72 -13.55
N ALA A 328 4.32 -7.04 -12.40
CA ALA A 328 3.12 -6.32 -12.00
C ALA A 328 2.89 -5.07 -12.87
N THR A 329 1.66 -4.92 -13.36
CA THR A 329 1.15 -3.73 -14.04
C THR A 329 -0.12 -3.24 -13.36
N ALA A 330 -0.52 -2.00 -13.63
CA ALA A 330 -1.79 -1.45 -13.16
C ALA A 330 -2.44 -0.63 -14.28
N SER A 331 -3.77 -0.63 -14.34
CA SER A 331 -4.53 0.23 -15.26
C SER A 331 -5.06 1.47 -14.54
N ILE A 332 -5.06 2.60 -15.25
CA ILE A 332 -5.66 3.86 -14.83
C ILE A 332 -6.56 4.35 -15.97
N THR A 333 -7.84 4.60 -15.69
CA THR A 333 -8.74 5.25 -16.64
C THR A 333 -8.78 6.74 -16.36
N PHE A 334 -8.22 7.53 -17.27
CA PHE A 334 -8.38 8.98 -17.28
C PHE A 334 -9.69 9.33 -17.96
N VAL A 335 -10.48 10.21 -17.35
CA VAL A 335 -11.81 10.60 -17.82
C VAL A 335 -11.81 12.09 -18.13
N SER A 336 -12.14 12.43 -19.36
CA SER A 336 -12.28 13.81 -19.85
C SER A 336 -13.58 14.47 -19.34
N ALA A 337 -13.94 15.62 -19.92
CA ALA A 337 -15.28 16.16 -19.75
C ALA A 337 -16.28 15.31 -20.54
N ASP A 338 -17.56 15.37 -20.19
CA ASP A 338 -18.62 14.71 -20.98
C ASP A 338 -19.88 15.57 -20.88
N VAL A 339 -20.01 16.55 -21.79
CA VAL A 339 -21.21 17.38 -21.84
C VAL A 339 -22.35 16.54 -22.41
N THR A 340 -23.54 16.75 -21.87
CA THR A 340 -24.75 16.05 -22.28
C THR A 340 -25.86 17.06 -22.43
N MET A 341 -26.68 16.89 -23.46
CA MET A 341 -27.85 17.72 -23.74
C MET A 341 -29.09 16.84 -23.67
N VAL A 342 -30.08 17.29 -22.90
CA VAL A 342 -31.42 16.71 -22.91
C VAL A 342 -32.41 17.83 -23.14
N LYS A 343 -33.29 17.62 -24.13
CA LYS A 343 -34.35 18.54 -24.47
C LYS A 343 -35.71 17.89 -24.25
N ALA A 344 -36.60 18.62 -23.59
CA ALA A 344 -37.98 18.21 -23.36
C ALA A 344 -38.94 19.31 -23.81
N GLY A 345 -40.15 18.91 -24.18
CA GLY A 345 -41.23 19.79 -24.61
C GLY A 345 -42.55 19.01 -24.58
N PRO A 346 -43.70 19.69 -24.75
CA PRO A 346 -44.99 19.01 -24.79
C PRO A 346 -45.11 18.15 -26.06
N ALA A 347 -45.88 17.06 -25.98
CA ALA A 347 -46.14 16.21 -27.15
C ALA A 347 -47.06 16.90 -28.19
N ALA A 348 -47.93 17.81 -27.72
CA ALA A 348 -48.80 18.61 -28.56
C ALA A 348 -48.96 20.02 -27.98
N VAL A 349 -49.18 21.00 -28.87
CA VAL A 349 -49.50 22.38 -28.51
C VAL A 349 -50.56 22.94 -29.44
N GLY A 350 -51.44 23.78 -28.91
CA GLY A 350 -52.45 24.45 -29.72
C GLY A 350 -51.86 25.56 -30.58
N LEU A 351 -52.44 25.78 -31.77
CA LEU A 351 -52.15 26.96 -32.57
C LEU A 351 -52.33 28.26 -31.75
N GLY A 352 -51.37 29.18 -31.90
CA GLY A 352 -51.38 30.46 -31.17
C GLY A 352 -51.11 30.36 -29.66
N GLN A 353 -50.85 29.16 -29.11
CA GLN A 353 -50.49 29.00 -27.70
C GLN A 353 -48.98 29.10 -27.50
N PRO A 354 -48.51 29.57 -26.33
CA PRO A 354 -47.09 29.50 -26.00
C PRO A 354 -46.64 28.04 -25.87
N ILE A 355 -45.45 27.75 -26.35
CA ILE A 355 -44.75 26.47 -26.16
C ILE A 355 -43.55 26.68 -25.25
N THR A 356 -43.34 25.77 -24.30
CA THR A 356 -42.18 25.79 -23.40
C THR A 356 -41.34 24.54 -23.63
N TYR A 357 -40.06 24.75 -23.94
CA TYR A 357 -39.05 23.73 -23.98
C TYR A 357 -38.19 23.80 -22.72
N THR A 358 -37.73 22.64 -22.23
CA THR A 358 -36.74 22.56 -21.15
C THR A 358 -35.44 22.00 -21.71
N LEU A 359 -34.33 22.68 -21.46
CA LEU A 359 -32.97 22.28 -21.77
C LEU A 359 -32.26 21.89 -20.48
N THR A 360 -31.68 20.70 -20.44
CA THR A 360 -30.84 20.21 -19.34
C THR A 360 -29.46 19.92 -19.90
N ILE A 361 -28.47 20.66 -19.41
CA ILE A 361 -27.06 20.51 -19.79
C ILE A 361 -26.30 20.00 -18.58
N ARG A 362 -25.56 18.90 -18.73
CA ARG A 362 -24.77 18.32 -17.64
C ARG A 362 -23.39 17.94 -18.11
N ASN A 363 -22.38 18.19 -17.29
CA ASN A 363 -21.05 17.57 -17.45
C ASN A 363 -20.99 16.30 -16.60
N ALA A 364 -21.05 15.14 -17.23
CA ALA A 364 -20.95 13.82 -16.61
C ALA A 364 -19.50 13.34 -16.44
N GLY A 365 -18.53 14.06 -17.00
CA GLY A 365 -17.11 13.76 -16.93
C GLY A 365 -16.43 14.21 -15.63
N MET A 366 -15.12 14.02 -15.57
CA MET A 366 -14.30 14.36 -14.39
C MET A 366 -13.48 15.65 -14.57
N VAL A 367 -13.45 16.23 -15.77
CA VAL A 367 -12.77 17.51 -16.07
C VAL A 367 -13.81 18.61 -16.27
N THR A 368 -13.51 19.83 -15.84
CA THR A 368 -14.34 21.01 -16.15
C THR A 368 -14.39 21.24 -17.65
N ALA A 369 -15.59 21.25 -18.23
CA ALA A 369 -15.80 21.64 -19.62
C ALA A 369 -15.68 23.17 -19.74
N GLN A 370 -14.77 23.65 -20.58
CA GLN A 370 -14.47 25.07 -20.76
C GLN A 370 -15.08 25.59 -22.07
N ASN A 371 -15.38 26.88 -22.13
CA ASN A 371 -16.05 27.56 -23.23
C ASN A 371 -17.32 26.81 -23.68
N VAL A 372 -18.16 26.43 -22.72
CA VAL A 372 -19.39 25.69 -23.03
C VAL A 372 -20.39 26.61 -23.72
N VAL A 373 -20.82 26.25 -24.93
CA VAL A 373 -21.79 26.99 -25.74
C VAL A 373 -23.00 26.12 -25.97
N VAL A 374 -24.18 26.61 -25.62
CA VAL A 374 -25.47 25.97 -25.86
C VAL A 374 -26.18 26.70 -26.99
N THR A 375 -26.66 25.94 -27.98
CA THR A 375 -27.40 26.45 -29.14
C THR A 375 -28.76 25.77 -29.21
N ASP A 376 -29.85 26.52 -29.29
CA ASP A 376 -31.20 25.99 -29.55
C ASP A 376 -31.75 26.61 -30.84
N THR A 377 -32.15 25.79 -31.81
CA THR A 377 -32.73 26.25 -33.08
C THR A 377 -34.22 26.01 -33.07
N LEU A 378 -34.98 27.08 -32.83
CA LEU A 378 -36.43 27.04 -32.81
C LEU A 378 -36.98 26.61 -34.20
N PRO A 379 -38.13 25.93 -34.28
CA PRO A 379 -38.80 25.63 -35.54
C PRO A 379 -39.32 26.91 -36.22
N ASP A 380 -39.47 26.89 -37.56
CA ASP A 380 -39.95 28.03 -38.36
C ASP A 380 -41.29 28.62 -37.89
N GLN A 381 -42.18 27.79 -37.33
CA GLN A 381 -43.49 28.23 -36.83
C GLN A 381 -43.47 28.74 -35.38
N VAL A 382 -42.29 28.86 -34.76
CA VAL A 382 -42.13 29.28 -33.36
C VAL A 382 -41.23 30.50 -33.29
N SER A 383 -41.76 31.63 -32.82
CA SER A 383 -40.95 32.82 -32.53
C SER A 383 -40.49 32.80 -31.07
N TYR A 384 -39.29 33.30 -30.79
CA TYR A 384 -38.78 33.41 -29.42
C TYR A 384 -39.63 34.41 -28.61
N LEU A 385 -39.96 34.05 -27.36
CA LEU A 385 -40.68 34.93 -26.42
C LEU A 385 -39.81 35.28 -25.20
N ALA A 386 -39.31 34.27 -24.49
CA ALA A 386 -38.53 34.46 -23.27
C ALA A 386 -37.73 33.19 -22.93
N ASP A 387 -36.72 33.33 -22.06
CA ASP A 387 -36.01 32.21 -21.46
C ASP A 387 -35.75 32.46 -19.96
N THR A 388 -35.37 31.41 -19.23
CA THR A 388 -35.05 31.48 -17.80
C THR A 388 -33.55 31.37 -17.52
N ALA A 389 -32.69 31.48 -18.53
CA ALA A 389 -31.25 31.40 -18.34
C ALA A 389 -30.76 32.62 -17.55
N PRO A 390 -29.88 32.44 -16.56
CA PRO A 390 -29.28 33.54 -15.80
C PRO A 390 -28.15 34.24 -16.58
N ILE A 391 -28.00 33.94 -17.87
CA ILE A 391 -26.97 34.44 -18.77
C ILE A 391 -27.62 35.02 -20.01
N THR A 392 -27.03 36.10 -20.53
CA THR A 392 -27.58 36.81 -21.69
C THR A 392 -27.56 35.92 -22.93
N MET A 393 -28.73 35.70 -23.51
CA MET A 393 -28.91 35.00 -24.77
C MET A 393 -28.61 35.92 -25.97
N THR A 394 -27.98 35.38 -27.01
CA THR A 394 -27.90 36.04 -28.32
C THR A 394 -28.73 35.29 -29.36
N GLN A 395 -29.56 36.03 -30.10
CA GLN A 395 -30.44 35.47 -31.12
C GLN A 395 -29.99 35.91 -32.51
N THR A 396 -29.83 34.95 -33.42
CA THR A 396 -29.65 35.20 -34.86
C THR A 396 -30.68 34.39 -35.64
N GLY A 397 -31.67 35.08 -36.20
CA GLY A 397 -32.82 34.41 -36.83
C GLY A 397 -33.55 33.54 -35.81
N GLN A 398 -33.57 32.23 -36.06
CA GLN A 398 -34.28 31.24 -35.26
C GLN A 398 -33.37 30.50 -34.24
N THR A 399 -32.07 30.82 -34.26
CA THR A 399 -31.06 30.23 -33.41
C THR A 399 -30.79 31.10 -32.19
N LEU A 400 -30.89 30.50 -31.01
CA LEU A 400 -30.62 31.07 -29.69
C LEU A 400 -29.30 30.50 -29.19
N VAL A 401 -28.40 31.35 -28.68
CA VAL A 401 -27.08 30.94 -28.21
C VAL A 401 -26.84 31.46 -26.79
N TRP A 402 -26.37 30.58 -25.92
CA TRP A 402 -25.96 30.88 -24.56
C TRP A 402 -24.51 30.43 -24.32
N ASN A 403 -23.68 31.32 -23.77
CA ASN A 403 -22.31 31.01 -23.38
C ASN A 403 -22.25 30.80 -21.86
N LEU A 404 -21.97 29.57 -21.43
CA LEU A 404 -21.89 29.17 -20.03
C LEU A 404 -20.51 29.39 -19.40
N ASP A 405 -19.50 29.68 -20.22
CA ASP A 405 -18.08 29.76 -19.90
C ASP A 405 -17.47 28.45 -19.36
N ALA A 406 -17.97 27.91 -18.25
CA ALA A 406 -17.45 26.68 -17.67
C ALA A 406 -18.55 25.84 -17.03
N LEU A 407 -18.44 24.51 -17.18
CA LEU A 407 -19.31 23.55 -16.51
C LEU A 407 -18.46 22.54 -15.72
N PRO A 408 -18.38 22.64 -14.38
CA PRO A 408 -17.56 21.75 -13.56
C PRO A 408 -18.06 20.30 -13.61
N PRO A 409 -17.24 19.32 -13.18
CA PRO A 409 -17.67 17.92 -13.06
C PRO A 409 -18.96 17.80 -12.25
N ASN A 410 -19.93 17.02 -12.75
CA ASN A 410 -21.29 16.89 -12.23
C ASN A 410 -22.11 18.19 -12.18
N GLY A 411 -21.63 19.27 -12.80
CA GLY A 411 -22.39 20.51 -12.98
C GLY A 411 -23.62 20.25 -13.84
N VAL A 412 -24.76 20.80 -13.44
CA VAL A 412 -26.04 20.70 -14.15
C VAL A 412 -26.64 22.09 -14.27
N VAL A 413 -27.14 22.40 -15.46
CA VAL A 413 -27.80 23.65 -15.80
C VAL A 413 -29.13 23.33 -16.45
N ASN A 414 -30.20 24.00 -16.01
CA ASN A 414 -31.56 23.78 -16.52
C ASN A 414 -32.19 25.11 -16.93
N TYR A 415 -32.58 25.24 -18.20
CA TYR A 415 -33.24 26.43 -18.75
C TYR A 415 -34.58 26.08 -19.38
N GLN A 416 -35.52 27.01 -19.26
CA GLN A 416 -36.74 26.98 -20.07
C GLN A 416 -36.64 27.99 -21.19
N VAL A 417 -37.06 27.59 -22.38
CA VAL A 417 -37.19 28.45 -23.57
C VAL A 417 -38.66 28.48 -23.93
N VAL A 418 -39.25 29.66 -23.90
CA VAL A 418 -40.65 29.90 -24.25
C VAL A 418 -40.70 30.54 -25.64
N GLY A 419 -41.53 29.97 -26.51
CA GLY A 419 -41.81 30.49 -27.84
C GLY A 419 -43.30 30.69 -28.09
N ASN A 420 -43.63 31.56 -29.02
CA ASN A 420 -44.99 31.74 -29.52
C ASN A 420 -45.19 30.92 -30.79
N VAL A 421 -46.15 29.99 -30.76
CA VAL A 421 -46.57 29.22 -31.92
C VAL A 421 -47.41 30.10 -32.85
N SER A 422 -47.08 30.11 -34.14
CA SER A 422 -47.86 30.85 -35.15
C SER A 422 -49.30 30.36 -35.23
N LEU A 423 -50.26 31.30 -35.28
CA LEU A 423 -51.67 30.99 -35.53
C LEU A 423 -51.91 30.54 -36.97
N ASP A 424 -51.06 30.97 -37.91
CA ASP A 424 -51.17 30.69 -39.34
C ASP A 424 -50.49 29.37 -39.76
N ALA A 425 -49.92 28.64 -38.78
CA ALA A 425 -49.27 27.37 -39.05
C ALA A 425 -50.30 26.29 -39.45
N PRO A 426 -49.96 25.37 -40.38
CA PRO A 426 -50.84 24.25 -40.70
C PRO A 426 -51.08 23.34 -39.48
N ALA A 427 -52.33 22.95 -39.28
CA ALA A 427 -52.68 21.95 -38.28
C ALA A 427 -52.01 20.60 -38.60
N GLY A 428 -51.54 19.90 -37.57
CA GLY A 428 -50.82 18.63 -37.72
C GLY A 428 -49.32 18.77 -38.04
N THR A 429 -48.79 19.98 -38.22
CA THR A 429 -47.33 20.19 -38.37
C THR A 429 -46.57 19.68 -37.16
N HIS A 430 -45.46 18.99 -37.42
CA HIS A 430 -44.50 18.57 -36.40
C HIS A 430 -43.42 19.64 -36.21
N LEU A 431 -43.42 20.28 -35.05
CA LEU A 431 -42.39 21.20 -34.60
C LEU A 431 -41.22 20.40 -34.05
N ILE A 432 -40.11 20.33 -34.79
CA ILE A 432 -38.88 19.68 -34.33
C ILE A 432 -37.96 20.79 -33.80
N ASN A 433 -37.82 20.87 -32.48
CA ASN A 433 -36.89 21.80 -31.86
C ASN A 433 -35.63 21.05 -31.44
N ARG A 434 -34.45 21.55 -31.81
CA ARG A 434 -33.17 20.87 -31.59
C ARG A 434 -32.19 21.78 -30.85
N ALA A 435 -31.64 21.25 -29.78
CA ALA A 435 -30.60 21.89 -28.99
C ALA A 435 -29.29 21.09 -29.03
N GLU A 436 -28.19 21.82 -28.99
CA GLU A 436 -26.82 21.30 -28.96
C GLU A 436 -26.01 22.01 -27.88
N ALA A 437 -25.03 21.30 -27.32
CA ALA A 437 -23.95 21.87 -26.54
C ALA A 437 -22.61 21.59 -27.22
N SER A 438 -21.64 22.49 -27.03
CA SER A 438 -20.24 22.26 -27.40
C SER A 438 -19.32 22.82 -26.33
N THR A 439 -18.09 22.32 -26.27
CA THR A 439 -17.03 22.80 -25.39
C THR A 439 -15.70 22.76 -26.14
N SER A 440 -14.72 23.54 -25.70
CA SER A 440 -13.34 23.44 -26.19
C SER A 440 -12.50 22.40 -25.44
N THR A 441 -13.01 21.85 -24.34
CA THR A 441 -12.35 20.76 -23.60
C THR A 441 -12.55 19.45 -24.36
N ASN A 442 -11.57 18.54 -24.33
CA ASN A 442 -11.74 17.20 -24.86
C ASN A 442 -12.95 16.52 -24.19
N GLU A 443 -13.74 15.78 -24.98
CA GLU A 443 -14.94 15.11 -24.51
C GLU A 443 -14.88 13.61 -24.72
N GLU A 444 -15.44 12.86 -23.77
CA GLU A 444 -15.62 11.41 -23.87
C GLU A 444 -16.57 11.03 -25.01
N SER A 445 -17.62 11.82 -25.22
CA SER A 445 -18.59 11.59 -26.27
C SER A 445 -19.11 12.89 -26.84
N LEU A 446 -19.23 12.95 -28.17
CA LEU A 446 -19.83 14.10 -28.86
C LEU A 446 -21.28 13.83 -29.29
N ILE A 447 -21.76 12.58 -29.17
CA ILE A 447 -23.08 12.19 -29.71
C ILE A 447 -24.23 12.54 -28.76
N ASN A 448 -23.93 12.60 -27.46
CA ASN A 448 -24.84 12.96 -26.37
C ASN A 448 -24.94 14.49 -26.16
N ASN A 449 -24.21 15.28 -26.94
CA ASN A 449 -24.25 16.74 -26.94
C ASN A 449 -25.46 17.35 -27.68
N SER A 450 -26.31 16.52 -28.29
CA SER A 450 -27.47 16.98 -29.05
C SER A 450 -28.74 16.30 -28.58
N SER A 451 -29.83 17.04 -28.53
CA SER A 451 -31.16 16.51 -28.24
C SER A 451 -32.24 17.27 -29.01
N GLU A 452 -33.24 16.54 -29.49
CA GLU A 452 -34.38 17.09 -30.20
C GLU A 452 -35.69 16.61 -29.59
N VAL A 453 -36.73 17.43 -29.72
CA VAL A 453 -38.08 17.09 -29.32
C VAL A 453 -39.06 17.48 -30.41
N THR A 454 -40.03 16.60 -30.64
CA THR A 454 -41.09 16.81 -31.63
C THR A 454 -42.41 17.12 -30.92
N THR A 455 -43.01 18.25 -31.26
CA THR A 455 -44.34 18.65 -30.77
C THR A 455 -45.30 18.77 -31.94
N THR A 456 -46.50 18.17 -31.83
CA THR A 456 -47.51 18.25 -32.88
C THR A 456 -48.44 19.45 -32.67
N LEU A 457 -48.67 20.23 -33.72
CA LEU A 457 -49.66 21.31 -33.70
C LEU A 457 -51.07 20.74 -33.78
N VAL A 458 -51.92 21.12 -32.84
CA VAL A 458 -53.33 20.74 -32.81
C VAL A 458 -54.23 21.98 -32.85
N THR A 459 -55.46 21.78 -33.31
CA THR A 459 -56.49 22.82 -33.37
C THR A 459 -57.31 22.87 -32.09
N ALA A 460 -58.28 23.78 -32.05
CA ALA A 460 -59.36 23.71 -31.09
C ALA A 460 -60.24 22.49 -31.42
N ASP A 461 -60.92 21.97 -30.40
CA ASP A 461 -61.87 20.87 -30.52
C ASP A 461 -63.05 21.17 -29.60
N LEU A 462 -64.25 21.28 -30.16
CA LEU A 462 -65.44 21.70 -29.44
C LEU A 462 -66.36 20.49 -29.22
N ALA A 463 -66.64 20.21 -27.95
CA ALA A 463 -67.66 19.26 -27.55
C ALA A 463 -68.94 20.01 -27.17
N VAL A 464 -70.07 19.60 -27.74
CA VAL A 464 -71.40 20.08 -27.40
C VAL A 464 -72.23 18.95 -26.80
N SER A 465 -73.04 19.26 -25.79
CA SER A 465 -74.01 18.33 -25.22
C SER A 465 -75.24 19.08 -24.71
N SER A 466 -76.39 18.40 -24.72
CA SER A 466 -77.61 18.87 -24.09
C SER A 466 -78.14 17.89 -23.06
N ASN A 467 -78.75 18.43 -22.01
CA ASN A 467 -79.42 17.64 -20.99
C ASN A 467 -80.77 18.27 -20.67
N GLY A 468 -81.84 17.49 -20.86
CA GLY A 468 -83.20 17.93 -20.61
C GLY A 468 -84.05 16.79 -20.04
N PRO A 469 -85.30 17.08 -19.68
CA PRO A 469 -86.24 16.07 -19.21
C PRO A 469 -86.54 15.04 -20.30
N THR A 470 -86.68 13.77 -19.91
CA THR A 470 -87.02 12.66 -20.81
C THR A 470 -88.52 12.53 -21.09
N VAL A 471 -89.35 13.25 -20.33
CA VAL A 471 -90.81 13.33 -20.49
C VAL A 471 -91.23 14.79 -20.42
N ILE A 472 -92.00 15.24 -21.40
CA ILE A 472 -92.49 16.62 -21.49
C ILE A 472 -94.02 16.63 -21.58
N GLY A 473 -94.65 17.62 -20.94
CA GLY A 473 -96.10 17.82 -21.03
C GLY A 473 -96.47 18.76 -22.15
N ILE A 474 -97.47 18.41 -22.96
CA ILE A 474 -98.00 19.25 -24.03
C ILE A 474 -98.45 20.61 -23.45
N GLY A 475 -98.05 21.71 -24.10
CA GLY A 475 -98.35 23.07 -23.66
C GLY A 475 -97.53 23.57 -22.47
N LEU A 476 -96.67 22.75 -21.88
CA LEU A 476 -95.83 23.14 -20.74
C LEU A 476 -94.44 23.61 -21.20
N PRO A 477 -93.82 24.55 -20.46
CA PRO A 477 -92.43 24.90 -20.68
C PRO A 477 -91.51 23.72 -20.29
N ILE A 478 -90.48 23.53 -21.08
CA ILE A 478 -89.39 22.59 -20.87
C ILE A 478 -88.09 23.38 -20.76
N THR A 479 -87.17 22.92 -19.93
CA THR A 479 -85.84 23.50 -19.81
C THR A 479 -84.81 22.43 -20.05
N TYR A 480 -83.88 22.69 -20.96
CA TYR A 480 -82.70 21.86 -21.14
C TYR A 480 -81.44 22.73 -21.08
N THR A 481 -80.37 22.16 -20.55
CA THR A 481 -79.06 22.81 -20.45
C THR A 481 -78.23 22.45 -21.67
N VAL A 482 -77.65 23.45 -22.32
CA VAL A 482 -76.66 23.30 -23.39
C VAL A 482 -75.28 23.57 -22.79
N THR A 483 -74.35 22.64 -23.00
CA THR A 483 -72.96 22.71 -22.54
C THR A 483 -72.02 22.66 -23.73
N ILE A 484 -71.20 23.69 -23.90
CA ILE A 484 -70.17 23.79 -24.93
C ILE A 484 -68.82 23.87 -24.24
N ARG A 485 -67.91 22.96 -24.59
CA ARG A 485 -66.58 22.89 -23.99
C ARG A 485 -65.52 22.81 -25.09
N ASN A 486 -64.49 23.64 -24.99
CA ASN A 486 -63.28 23.44 -25.80
C ASN A 486 -62.42 22.36 -25.13
N ILE A 487 -62.41 21.17 -25.70
CA ILE A 487 -61.60 20.02 -25.27
C ILE A 487 -60.25 19.95 -26.00
N GLY A 488 -60.02 20.82 -26.99
CA GLY A 488 -58.75 20.94 -27.70
C GLY A 488 -57.72 21.81 -26.96
N LEU A 489 -56.52 21.95 -27.56
CA LEU A 489 -55.43 22.74 -27.00
C LEU A 489 -55.27 24.13 -27.62
N ALA A 490 -55.98 24.46 -28.70
CA ALA A 490 -55.99 25.81 -29.26
C ALA A 490 -57.26 26.59 -28.87
N VAL A 491 -57.21 27.91 -28.92
CA VAL A 491 -58.39 28.77 -28.73
C VAL A 491 -59.36 28.54 -29.88
N ALA A 492 -60.60 28.14 -29.58
CA ALA A 492 -61.67 28.13 -30.56
C ALA A 492 -62.08 29.57 -30.83
N GLN A 493 -61.96 30.02 -32.08
CA GLN A 493 -62.35 31.37 -32.48
C GLN A 493 -63.72 31.34 -33.15
N GLN A 494 -64.49 32.43 -32.99
CA GLN A 494 -65.79 32.60 -33.64
C GLN A 494 -66.75 31.42 -33.41
N VAL A 495 -66.79 30.92 -32.17
CA VAL A 495 -67.67 29.82 -31.76
C VAL A 495 -69.12 30.25 -31.96
N LEU A 496 -69.79 29.52 -32.85
CA LEU A 496 -71.20 29.67 -33.18
C LEU A 496 -71.92 28.39 -32.77
N VAL A 497 -72.95 28.52 -31.95
CA VAL A 497 -73.80 27.39 -31.54
C VAL A 497 -75.15 27.57 -32.21
N THR A 498 -75.64 26.52 -32.86
CA THR A 498 -76.91 26.54 -33.59
C THR A 498 -77.82 25.43 -33.08
N ASP A 499 -78.89 25.79 -32.40
CA ASP A 499 -79.88 24.82 -31.94
C ASP A 499 -81.13 24.93 -32.80
N VAL A 500 -81.52 23.83 -33.43
CA VAL A 500 -82.70 23.77 -34.30
C VAL A 500 -83.79 23.04 -33.53
N LEU A 501 -84.73 23.80 -32.99
CA LEU A 501 -85.90 23.21 -32.35
C LEU A 501 -86.71 22.42 -33.39
N PRO A 502 -87.20 21.23 -33.05
CA PRO A 502 -88.20 20.56 -33.86
C PRO A 502 -89.56 21.28 -33.75
N ASN A 503 -90.47 21.03 -34.70
CA ASN A 503 -91.79 21.70 -34.76
C ASN A 503 -92.64 21.51 -33.50
N GLU A 504 -92.37 20.46 -32.73
CA GLU A 504 -93.02 20.17 -31.46
C GLU A 504 -92.60 21.12 -30.34
N LEU A 505 -91.56 21.93 -30.53
CA LEU A 505 -91.06 22.89 -29.55
C LEU A 505 -91.13 24.33 -30.08
N ILE A 506 -91.55 25.24 -29.21
CA ILE A 506 -91.62 26.68 -29.47
C ILE A 506 -90.63 27.36 -28.54
N TYR A 507 -89.64 28.06 -29.08
CA TYR A 507 -88.65 28.80 -28.27
C TYR A 507 -89.34 29.86 -27.40
N LEU A 508 -88.96 29.95 -26.12
CA LEU A 508 -89.44 30.98 -25.19
C LEU A 508 -88.32 31.94 -24.75
N SER A 509 -87.23 31.41 -24.21
CA SER A 509 -86.11 32.20 -23.68
C SER A 509 -84.87 31.35 -23.48
N ASP A 510 -83.71 31.96 -23.27
CA ASP A 510 -82.51 31.28 -22.79
C ASP A 510 -81.75 32.13 -21.77
N THR A 511 -80.75 31.53 -21.14
CA THR A 511 -79.82 32.18 -20.22
C THR A 511 -78.40 32.26 -20.80
N ALA A 512 -78.25 32.27 -22.12
CA ALA A 512 -76.94 32.33 -22.75
C ALA A 512 -76.22 33.63 -22.36
N PRO A 513 -74.88 33.63 -22.25
CA PRO A 513 -74.12 34.83 -21.93
C PRO A 513 -74.08 35.85 -23.08
N VAL A 514 -74.75 35.57 -24.19
CA VAL A 514 -74.81 36.39 -25.40
C VAL A 514 -76.25 36.48 -25.89
N THR A 515 -76.58 37.55 -26.61
CA THR A 515 -77.91 37.70 -27.20
C THR A 515 -78.17 36.63 -28.25
N THR A 516 -79.29 35.92 -28.15
CA THR A 516 -79.75 34.95 -29.15
C THR A 516 -80.22 35.64 -30.43
N THR A 517 -79.88 35.07 -31.58
CA THR A 517 -80.50 35.41 -32.86
C THR A 517 -81.40 34.26 -33.30
N GLN A 518 -82.71 34.49 -33.35
CA GLN A 518 -83.68 33.49 -33.79
C GLN A 518 -84.04 33.70 -35.25
N ILE A 519 -83.94 32.63 -36.05
CA ILE A 519 -84.42 32.55 -37.43
C ILE A 519 -85.32 31.32 -37.50
N ASP A 520 -86.64 31.56 -37.58
CA ASP A 520 -87.67 30.52 -37.48
C ASP A 520 -87.49 29.65 -36.21
N GLN A 521 -87.17 28.36 -36.37
CA GLN A 521 -86.91 27.42 -35.27
C GLN A 521 -85.41 27.26 -34.94
N THR A 522 -84.53 28.03 -35.59
CA THR A 522 -83.09 27.99 -35.33
C THR A 522 -82.69 29.12 -34.39
N MET A 523 -82.08 28.79 -33.26
CA MET A 523 -81.46 29.76 -32.35
C MET A 523 -79.95 29.72 -32.56
N ILE A 524 -79.36 30.91 -32.68
CA ILE A 524 -77.95 31.08 -32.96
C ILE A 524 -77.33 31.90 -31.83
N TRP A 525 -76.32 31.34 -31.16
CA TRP A 525 -75.52 32.03 -30.14
C TRP A 525 -74.08 32.16 -30.59
N ALA A 526 -73.62 33.40 -30.80
CA ALA A 526 -72.23 33.71 -31.12
C ALA A 526 -71.42 33.91 -29.84
N LEU A 527 -70.82 32.83 -29.33
CA LEU A 527 -70.09 32.82 -28.06
C LEU A 527 -68.71 33.51 -28.13
N GLY A 528 -68.24 33.88 -29.32
CA GLY A 528 -66.96 34.55 -29.51
C GLY A 528 -65.79 33.56 -29.45
N SER A 529 -64.83 33.77 -28.57
CA SER A 529 -63.69 32.85 -28.40
C SER A 529 -63.83 31.99 -27.15
N LEU A 530 -63.38 30.74 -27.23
CA LEU A 530 -63.37 29.81 -26.13
C LEU A 530 -61.96 29.24 -25.94
N ALA A 531 -61.30 29.62 -24.84
CA ALA A 531 -59.95 29.16 -24.52
C ALA A 531 -59.91 27.63 -24.29
N PRO A 532 -58.75 26.97 -24.44
CA PRO A 532 -58.58 25.55 -24.13
C PRO A 532 -59.11 25.21 -22.72
N GLY A 533 -59.93 24.17 -22.61
CA GLY A 533 -60.55 23.73 -21.37
C GLY A 533 -61.74 24.57 -20.88
N ALA A 534 -61.98 25.76 -21.45
CA ALA A 534 -63.10 26.61 -21.06
C ALA A 534 -64.45 25.98 -21.45
N THR A 535 -65.47 26.24 -20.63
CA THR A 535 -66.81 25.68 -20.75
C THR A 535 -67.84 26.79 -20.61
N VAL A 536 -68.85 26.81 -21.49
CA VAL A 536 -70.02 27.69 -21.44
C VAL A 536 -71.25 26.82 -21.28
N ASN A 537 -72.03 27.09 -20.22
CA ASN A 537 -73.28 26.39 -19.93
C ASN A 537 -74.41 27.40 -19.84
N PHE A 538 -75.53 27.11 -20.50
CA PHE A 538 -76.75 27.91 -20.38
C PHE A 538 -78.00 27.07 -20.54
N ASN A 539 -79.12 27.55 -20.03
CA ASN A 539 -80.41 26.90 -20.14
C ASN A 539 -81.19 27.49 -21.32
N VAL A 540 -81.85 26.63 -22.08
CA VAL A 540 -82.85 27.01 -23.08
C VAL A 540 -84.21 26.57 -22.57
N VAL A 541 -85.18 27.49 -22.62
CA VAL A 541 -86.57 27.27 -22.29
C VAL A 541 -87.38 27.28 -23.57
N ALA A 542 -88.02 26.16 -23.87
CA ALA A 542 -88.97 26.02 -24.96
C ALA A 542 -90.33 25.59 -24.41
N GLN A 543 -91.39 25.67 -25.19
CA GLN A 543 -92.72 25.17 -24.86
C GLN A 543 -93.07 24.02 -25.78
N ALA A 544 -93.56 22.90 -25.24
CA ALA A 544 -94.12 21.85 -26.06
C ALA A 544 -95.38 22.37 -26.77
N SER A 545 -95.43 22.31 -28.10
CA SER A 545 -96.55 22.80 -28.90
C SER A 545 -97.86 22.16 -28.47
N ASN A 546 -98.93 22.96 -28.38
CA ASN A 546 -100.29 22.46 -28.10
C ASN A 546 -100.82 21.51 -29.17
N THR A 547 -100.16 21.44 -30.34
CA THR A 547 -100.49 20.52 -31.43
C THR A 547 -99.58 19.28 -31.49
N ALA A 548 -98.68 19.10 -30.52
CA ALA A 548 -97.83 17.92 -30.43
C ALA A 548 -98.65 16.65 -30.15
N VAL A 549 -98.22 15.51 -30.71
CA VAL A 549 -98.93 14.22 -30.57
C VAL A 549 -98.46 13.49 -29.31
N PRO A 550 -99.37 13.07 -28.40
CA PRO A 550 -99.00 12.25 -27.24
C PRO A 550 -98.25 10.98 -27.64
N GLY A 551 -97.12 10.72 -26.98
CA GLY A 551 -96.28 9.53 -27.22
C GLY A 551 -95.31 9.63 -28.39
N ALA A 552 -95.28 10.75 -29.13
CA ALA A 552 -94.25 11.01 -30.13
C ALA A 552 -92.88 11.30 -29.49
N SER A 553 -91.80 10.86 -30.16
CA SER A 553 -90.44 11.23 -29.77
C SER A 553 -90.11 12.63 -30.25
N VAL A 554 -89.58 13.48 -29.36
CA VAL A 554 -89.06 14.80 -29.70
C VAL A 554 -87.54 14.73 -29.66
N VAL A 555 -86.89 15.02 -30.78
CA VAL A 555 -85.41 15.01 -30.89
C VAL A 555 -84.95 16.42 -31.19
N ASN A 556 -84.12 16.98 -30.31
CA ASN A 556 -83.49 18.28 -30.52
C ASN A 556 -82.07 18.10 -31.07
N THR A 557 -81.66 18.98 -32.01
CA THR A 557 -80.31 18.94 -32.60
C THR A 557 -79.61 20.27 -32.36
N ILE A 558 -78.39 20.20 -31.82
CA ILE A 558 -77.53 21.34 -31.46
C ILE A 558 -76.19 21.22 -32.17
#